data_AF-A0A7K3Y241-F1
#
_entry.id   AF-A0A7K3Y241-F1
#
_cell.length_a   1.000
_cell.length_b   1.000
_cell.length_c   1.000
_cell.angle_alpha   90.00
_cell.angle_beta   90.00
_cell.angle_gamma   90.00
#
_symmetry.space_group_name_H-M   'P 1'
#
loop_
_entity.id
_entity.type
_entity.pdbx_description
1 polymer ?
#
loop_
_entity_poly.entity_id
_entity_poly.type
_entity_poly.pdbx_seq_one_letter_code
_entity_poly.pdbx_strand_id
1 'polypeptide(L)'
;MKDRRSAPVAKVRSSTPALTGIARDDRALSHTHATLLMVALTIILAALVLLMLLGMIPTWSWAEPAQPPIIITDILHTSTETGKLTYASRVFLLNNGSATYKNDDLKAAFYKNDQPIVTVETLNGHLLIPSHHYGVRYIQGEGCRDIYWNPGEEMEVDLSDRTFSPGEKVTVKIIDKKTRKVISEYTVIA
;
A
#
# COMPACT_ATOMS: atom_id res chain seq x y z
N MET A 1 -80.45 71.55 -33.26
CA MET A 1 -80.95 71.19 -34.62
C MET A 1 -79.80 70.58 -35.40
N LYS A 2 -80.07 69.53 -36.16
CA LYS A 2 -79.14 68.52 -36.69
C LYS A 2 -79.10 68.67 -38.21
N ASP A 3 -77.93 68.77 -38.83
CA ASP A 3 -77.72 68.58 -40.29
C ASP A 3 -76.25 68.09 -40.49
N ARG A 4 -75.87 66.92 -41.06
CA ARG A 4 -76.12 66.26 -42.37
C ARG A 4 -75.64 67.14 -43.54
N ARG A 5 -74.77 66.79 -44.50
CA ARG A 5 -74.03 65.61 -45.07
C ARG A 5 -72.77 66.19 -45.77
N SER A 6 -71.70 65.50 -46.20
CA SER A 6 -71.58 64.62 -47.39
C SER A 6 -70.08 64.33 -47.65
N ALA A 7 -69.74 63.12 -48.15
CA ALA A 7 -68.39 62.66 -48.57
C ALA A 7 -68.02 63.14 -50.01
N PRO A 8 -66.79 62.91 -50.56
CA PRO A 8 -66.36 61.57 -51.00
C PRO A 8 -64.85 61.24 -50.89
N VAL A 9 -64.56 59.99 -51.29
CA VAL A 9 -63.34 59.17 -51.24
C VAL A 9 -62.24 59.63 -52.20
N ALA A 10 -60.97 59.54 -51.77
CA ALA A 10 -59.82 59.30 -52.64
C ALA A 10 -58.83 58.32 -51.99
N LYS A 11 -58.53 57.25 -52.72
CA LYS A 11 -57.63 56.15 -52.35
C LYS A 11 -56.30 56.37 -53.05
N VAL A 12 -55.20 56.51 -52.33
CA VAL A 12 -53.84 56.41 -52.88
C VAL A 12 -53.02 55.47 -52.01
N ARG A 13 -52.51 54.40 -52.65
CA ARG A 13 -51.55 53.43 -52.10
C ARG A 13 -50.14 53.99 -52.27
N SER A 14 -49.30 53.89 -51.24
CA SER A 14 -47.85 53.62 -51.38
C SER A 14 -47.26 53.40 -49.97
N SER A 15 -46.88 52.17 -49.67
CA SER A 15 -45.49 51.66 -49.61
C SER A 15 -44.96 51.64 -48.17
N THR A 16 -45.27 50.54 -47.48
CA THR A 16 -44.60 50.14 -46.23
C THR A 16 -43.13 49.85 -46.52
N PRO A 17 -42.16 50.39 -45.76
CA PRO A 17 -40.78 49.91 -45.86
C PRO A 17 -40.74 48.49 -45.27
N ALA A 18 -40.10 47.58 -46.00
CA ALA A 18 -39.80 46.25 -45.51
C ALA A 18 -38.88 46.38 -44.30
N LEU A 19 -39.41 46.07 -43.11
CA LEU A 19 -38.57 45.62 -42.00
C LEU A 19 -38.15 44.19 -42.34
N THR A 20 -37.02 44.07 -43.03
CA THR A 20 -36.25 42.83 -43.12
C THR A 20 -35.68 42.58 -41.71
N GLY A 21 -36.55 42.08 -40.83
CA GLY A 21 -36.15 41.53 -39.54
C GLY A 21 -35.25 40.34 -39.79
N ILE A 22 -34.03 40.44 -39.27
CA ILE A 22 -33.00 39.42 -39.22
C ILE A 22 -33.55 38.23 -38.43
N ALA A 23 -34.26 37.34 -39.10
CA ALA A 23 -34.81 36.11 -38.52
C ALA A 23 -34.04 34.90 -39.03
N ARG A 24 -32.70 34.95 -38.99
CA ARG A 24 -31.88 33.86 -39.54
C ARG A 24 -30.69 33.34 -38.72
N ASP A 25 -30.41 33.87 -37.52
CA ASP A 25 -29.26 33.38 -36.72
C ASP A 25 -29.62 32.61 -35.43
N ASP A 26 -30.82 32.75 -34.86
CA ASP A 26 -31.10 32.14 -33.55
C ASP A 26 -31.26 30.61 -33.58
N ARG A 27 -31.75 30.04 -34.70
CA ARG A 27 -31.96 28.58 -34.82
C ARG A 27 -30.66 27.80 -34.99
N ALA A 28 -29.66 28.36 -35.67
CA ALA A 28 -28.35 27.73 -35.87
C ALA A 28 -27.49 27.82 -34.60
N LEU A 29 -27.57 28.95 -33.87
CA LEU A 29 -26.94 29.12 -32.57
C LEU A 29 -27.57 28.21 -31.51
N SER A 30 -28.90 28.07 -31.46
CA SER A 30 -29.56 27.19 -30.49
C SER A 30 -29.12 25.72 -30.62
N HIS A 31 -28.92 25.22 -31.85
CA HIS A 31 -28.52 23.83 -32.07
C HIS A 31 -27.07 23.56 -31.64
N THR A 32 -26.13 24.47 -31.94
CA THR A 32 -24.74 24.34 -31.50
C THR A 32 -24.58 24.48 -30.00
N HIS A 33 -25.31 25.43 -29.38
CA HIS A 33 -25.31 25.59 -27.92
C HIS A 33 -25.91 24.37 -27.22
N ALA A 34 -27.02 23.81 -27.74
CA ALA A 34 -27.60 22.59 -27.20
C ALA A 34 -26.66 21.38 -27.31
N THR A 35 -25.93 21.28 -28.42
CA THR A 35 -24.96 20.19 -28.64
C THR A 35 -23.77 20.29 -27.69
N LEU A 36 -23.21 21.49 -27.51
CA LEU A 36 -22.13 21.73 -26.54
C LEU A 36 -22.55 21.41 -25.11
N LEU A 37 -23.76 21.83 -24.71
CA LEU A 37 -24.30 21.52 -23.38
C LEU A 37 -24.53 20.01 -23.19
N MET A 38 -25.03 19.31 -24.20
CA MET A 38 -25.20 17.86 -24.14
C MET A 38 -23.85 17.15 -23.96
N VAL A 39 -22.84 17.52 -24.75
CA VAL A 39 -21.50 16.93 -24.66
C VAL A 39 -20.84 17.23 -23.31
N ALA A 40 -20.96 18.47 -22.82
CA ALA A 40 -20.43 18.82 -21.51
C ALA A 40 -21.11 18.00 -20.40
N LEU A 41 -22.43 17.86 -20.46
CA LEU A 41 -23.20 17.08 -19.48
C LEU A 41 -22.85 15.60 -19.53
N THR A 42 -22.67 15.01 -20.72
CA THR A 42 -22.30 13.59 -20.85
C THR A 42 -20.90 13.33 -20.32
N ILE A 43 -19.94 14.24 -20.53
CA ILE A 43 -18.60 14.14 -19.96
C ILE A 43 -18.67 14.20 -18.43
N ILE A 44 -19.44 15.14 -17.86
CA ILE A 44 -19.62 15.26 -16.40
C ILE A 44 -20.25 13.99 -15.83
N LEU A 45 -21.32 13.48 -16.46
CA LEU A 45 -21.98 12.24 -16.03
C LEU A 45 -21.04 11.03 -16.13
N ALA A 46 -20.27 10.91 -17.21
CA ALA A 46 -19.29 9.84 -17.37
C ALA A 46 -18.21 9.90 -16.29
N ALA A 47 -17.72 11.09 -15.95
CA ALA A 47 -16.75 11.28 -14.87
C ALA A 47 -17.34 10.90 -13.49
N LEU A 48 -18.58 11.27 -13.20
CA LEU A 48 -19.25 10.90 -11.95
C LEU A 48 -19.45 9.39 -11.84
N VAL A 49 -19.87 8.73 -12.92
CA VAL A 49 -20.00 7.26 -12.97
C VAL A 49 -18.64 6.60 -12.75
N LEU A 50 -17.58 7.08 -13.39
CA LEU A 50 -16.22 6.57 -13.19
C LEU A 50 -15.77 6.71 -11.73
N LEU A 51 -16.01 7.87 -11.10
CA LEU A 51 -15.67 8.08 -9.69
C LEU A 51 -16.46 7.15 -8.75
N MET A 52 -17.74 6.92 -9.03
CA MET A 52 -18.54 5.94 -8.27
C MET A 52 -17.98 4.52 -8.40
N LEU A 53 -17.59 4.11 -9.62
CA LEU A 53 -17.00 2.79 -9.86
C LEU A 53 -15.64 2.64 -9.16
N LEU A 54 -14.80 3.67 -9.18
CA LEU A 54 -13.52 3.67 -8.46
C LEU A 54 -13.73 3.62 -6.93
N GLY A 55 -14.77 4.27 -6.41
CA GLY A 55 -15.15 4.22 -4.99
C GLY A 55 -15.76 2.88 -4.54
N MET A 56 -16.25 2.05 -5.48
CA MET A 56 -16.72 0.69 -5.20
C MET A 56 -15.58 -0.34 -5.19
N ILE A 57 -14.36 0.04 -5.57
CA ILE A 57 -13.19 -0.83 -5.43
C ILE A 57 -12.93 -1.01 -3.93
N PRO A 58 -13.02 -2.24 -3.39
CA PRO A 58 -12.83 -2.45 -1.97
C PRO A 58 -11.43 -2.01 -1.56
N THR A 59 -11.30 -1.31 -0.43
CA THR A 59 -10.00 -0.80 0.06
C THR A 59 -8.95 -1.89 0.29
N TRP A 60 -9.39 -3.14 0.44
CA TRP A 60 -8.52 -4.31 0.58
C TRP A 60 -7.99 -4.86 -0.76
N SER A 61 -8.50 -4.43 -1.92
CA SER A 61 -7.98 -4.88 -3.22
C SER A 61 -6.61 -4.28 -3.56
N TRP A 62 -6.21 -3.22 -2.85
CA TRP A 62 -4.91 -2.56 -2.96
C TRP A 62 -4.03 -2.76 -1.72
N ALA A 63 -4.55 -3.44 -0.70
CA ALA A 63 -3.76 -3.74 0.48
C ALA A 63 -2.74 -4.82 0.13
N GLU A 64 -1.46 -4.50 0.32
CA GLU A 64 -0.43 -5.54 0.35
C GLU A 64 -0.84 -6.60 1.39
N PRO A 65 -0.55 -7.88 1.13
CA PRO A 65 -0.82 -8.92 2.11
C PRO A 65 -0.14 -8.54 3.43
N ALA A 66 -0.90 -8.64 4.53
CA ALA A 66 -0.37 -8.31 5.84
C ALA A 66 0.90 -9.13 6.09
N GLN A 67 2.00 -8.42 6.35
CA GLN A 67 3.26 -9.07 6.72
C GLN A 67 3.05 -9.87 8.02
N PRO A 68 3.79 -10.97 8.20
CA PRO A 68 3.68 -11.75 9.42
C PRO A 68 4.21 -10.94 10.62
N PRO A 69 3.86 -11.32 11.85
CA PRO A 69 4.14 -10.50 13.04
C PRO A 69 5.64 -10.35 13.35
N ILE A 70 6.48 -11.27 12.87
CA ILE A 70 7.93 -11.18 13.00
C ILE A 70 8.55 -11.34 11.62
N ILE A 71 9.34 -10.35 11.21
CA ILE A 71 9.95 -10.27 9.87
C ILE A 71 11.47 -10.20 9.97
N ILE A 72 12.13 -10.49 8.85
CA ILE A 72 13.56 -10.23 8.64
C ILE A 72 13.65 -8.82 8.04
N THR A 73 14.40 -7.93 8.70
CA THR A 73 14.65 -6.56 8.21
C THR A 73 15.92 -6.47 7.40
N ASP A 74 16.95 -7.24 7.77
CA ASP A 74 18.24 -7.28 7.06
C ASP A 74 19.02 -8.57 7.31
N ILE A 75 19.95 -8.89 6.40
CA ILE A 75 20.96 -9.95 6.55
C ILE A 75 22.33 -9.38 6.17
N LEU A 76 23.19 -9.15 7.16
CA LEU A 76 24.51 -8.57 6.94
C LEU A 76 25.58 -9.64 6.72
N HIS A 77 26.20 -9.59 5.53
CA HIS A 77 27.33 -10.45 5.14
C HIS A 77 28.71 -9.80 5.36
N THR A 78 28.74 -8.56 5.85
CA THR A 78 29.95 -7.74 5.95
C THR A 78 30.36 -7.50 7.39
N SER A 79 31.64 -7.14 7.57
CA SER A 79 32.17 -6.58 8.82
C SER A 79 31.56 -5.21 9.07
N THR A 80 31.05 -4.97 10.28
CA THR A 80 30.56 -3.65 10.73
C THR A 80 31.66 -2.59 10.71
N GLU A 81 32.90 -2.96 11.04
CA GLU A 81 34.02 -2.02 11.15
C GLU A 81 34.61 -1.63 9.80
N THR A 82 34.73 -2.59 8.87
CA THR A 82 35.47 -2.38 7.62
C THR A 82 34.61 -2.37 6.37
N GLY A 83 33.33 -2.77 6.48
CA GLY A 83 32.42 -2.95 5.34
C GLY A 83 32.82 -4.07 4.38
N LYS A 84 33.92 -4.79 4.65
CA LYS A 84 34.40 -5.88 3.79
C LYS A 84 33.48 -7.09 3.91
N LEU A 85 33.31 -7.79 2.79
CA LEU A 85 32.62 -9.08 2.76
C LEU A 85 33.36 -10.09 3.63
N THR A 86 32.74 -10.50 4.73
CA THR A 86 33.27 -11.53 5.64
C THR A 86 32.45 -12.81 5.61
N TYR A 87 31.30 -12.79 4.91
CA TYR A 87 30.26 -13.80 5.03
C TYR A 87 29.81 -13.93 6.50
N ALA A 88 29.71 -12.80 7.20
CA ALA A 88 28.95 -12.76 8.44
C ALA A 88 27.52 -13.24 8.16
N SER A 89 26.84 -13.82 9.13
CA SER A 89 25.48 -14.31 8.95
C SER A 89 24.59 -13.71 10.01
N ARG A 90 24.59 -12.37 10.05
CA ARG A 90 23.89 -11.56 11.06
C ARG A 90 22.52 -11.21 10.54
N VAL A 91 21.49 -11.82 11.13
CA VAL A 91 20.10 -11.68 10.71
C VAL A 91 19.38 -10.75 11.68
N PHE A 92 18.72 -9.73 11.16
CA PHE A 92 17.93 -8.79 11.96
C PHE A 92 16.46 -9.18 11.91
N LEU A 93 15.86 -9.36 13.08
CA LEU A 93 14.46 -9.74 13.24
C LEU A 93 13.71 -8.63 13.96
N LEU A 94 12.58 -8.21 13.40
CA LEU A 94 11.71 -7.18 13.95
C LEU A 94 10.37 -7.78 14.38
N ASN A 95 9.91 -7.44 15.58
CA ASN A 95 8.50 -7.64 15.94
C ASN A 95 7.66 -6.55 15.25
N ASN A 96 7.23 -6.84 14.03
CA ASN A 96 6.40 -5.98 13.19
C ASN A 96 4.90 -6.06 13.54
N GLY A 97 4.53 -7.00 14.43
CA GLY A 97 3.18 -7.18 14.92
C GLY A 97 2.80 -6.22 16.04
N SER A 98 1.59 -6.38 16.56
CA SER A 98 1.07 -5.64 17.72
C SER A 98 1.13 -6.44 19.02
N ALA A 99 1.59 -7.69 18.99
CA ALA A 99 1.64 -8.57 20.14
C ALA A 99 3.00 -8.52 20.83
N THR A 100 3.00 -8.61 22.16
CA THR A 100 4.20 -8.83 22.97
C THR A 100 4.40 -10.34 23.18
N TYR A 101 5.64 -10.80 23.01
CA TYR A 101 6.00 -12.22 23.20
C TYR A 101 6.95 -12.39 24.38
N LYS A 102 6.85 -13.49 25.11
CA LYS A 102 7.86 -13.85 26.12
C LYS A 102 9.03 -14.52 25.42
N ASN A 103 10.22 -13.94 25.50
CA ASN A 103 11.39 -14.36 24.74
C ASN A 103 11.78 -15.83 24.97
N ASP A 104 11.73 -16.29 26.21
CA ASP A 104 12.12 -17.65 26.55
C ASP A 104 11.09 -18.72 26.14
N ASP A 105 9.85 -18.30 25.84
CA ASP A 105 8.82 -19.19 25.31
C ASP A 105 8.95 -19.37 23.79
N LEU A 106 9.84 -18.63 23.13
CA LEU A 106 10.04 -18.69 21.69
C LEU A 106 11.37 -19.35 21.30
N LYS A 107 11.38 -19.94 20.11
CA LYS A 107 12.60 -20.33 19.39
C LYS A 107 12.53 -19.91 17.93
N ALA A 108 13.68 -19.69 17.30
CA ALA A 108 13.79 -19.37 15.88
C ALA A 108 14.47 -20.51 15.12
N ALA A 109 13.78 -21.08 14.14
CA ALA A 109 14.34 -22.07 13.22
C ALA A 109 14.66 -21.41 11.88
N PHE A 110 15.91 -21.47 11.48
CA PHE A 110 16.42 -20.91 10.24
C PHE A 110 16.58 -21.98 9.17
N TYR A 111 16.16 -21.64 7.96
CA TYR A 111 16.27 -22.47 6.78
C TYR A 111 17.02 -21.72 5.68
N LYS A 112 17.85 -22.47 4.94
CA LYS A 112 18.53 -22.02 3.74
C LYS A 112 18.05 -22.84 2.56
N ASN A 113 17.53 -22.19 1.52
CA ASN A 113 17.01 -22.87 0.33
C ASN A 113 16.07 -24.04 0.72
N ASP A 114 15.15 -23.77 1.65
CA ASP A 114 14.17 -24.70 2.23
C ASP A 114 14.75 -25.83 3.11
N GLN A 115 16.08 -25.90 3.30
CA GLN A 115 16.72 -26.87 4.18
C GLN A 115 16.93 -26.29 5.59
N PRO A 116 16.59 -27.01 6.67
CA PRO A 116 16.84 -26.55 8.04
C PRO A 116 18.35 -26.49 8.29
N ILE A 117 18.82 -25.39 8.90
CA ILE A 117 20.25 -25.19 9.18
C ILE A 117 20.52 -25.08 10.67
N VAL A 118 19.85 -24.15 11.35
CA VAL A 118 20.11 -23.86 12.77
C VAL A 118 18.82 -23.50 13.48
N THR A 119 18.72 -23.88 14.74
CA THR A 119 17.63 -23.47 15.63
C THR A 119 18.21 -22.77 16.84
N VAL A 120 17.72 -21.57 17.11
CA VAL A 120 18.00 -20.79 18.32
C VAL A 120 16.93 -21.16 19.35
N GLU A 121 17.28 -21.95 20.37
CA GLU A 121 16.31 -22.57 21.31
C GLU A 121 15.69 -21.60 22.34
N THR A 122 16.22 -20.39 22.46
CA THR A 122 15.64 -19.30 23.25
C THR A 122 15.97 -17.97 22.59
N LEU A 123 14.99 -17.05 22.54
CA LEU A 123 15.20 -15.69 22.05
C LEU A 123 15.49 -14.70 23.19
N ASN A 124 15.71 -15.19 24.41
CA ASN A 124 16.14 -14.37 25.53
C ASN A 124 17.68 -14.31 25.57
N GLY A 125 18.26 -13.13 25.45
CA GLY A 125 19.72 -12.94 25.37
C GLY A 125 20.46 -13.45 26.61
N HIS A 126 19.87 -13.28 27.79
CA HIS A 126 20.47 -13.75 29.05
C HIS A 126 20.46 -15.27 29.19
N LEU A 127 19.47 -15.95 28.61
CA LEU A 127 19.34 -17.41 28.65
C LEU A 127 20.05 -18.09 27.48
N LEU A 128 20.38 -17.36 26.40
CA LEU A 128 21.17 -17.90 25.31
C LEU A 128 22.60 -18.24 25.74
N ILE A 129 23.27 -17.33 26.46
CA ILE A 129 24.66 -17.51 26.94
C ILE A 129 24.86 -18.83 27.71
N PRO A 130 24.01 -19.21 28.69
CA PRO A 130 24.15 -20.48 29.41
C PRO A 130 23.65 -21.71 28.63
N SER A 131 23.09 -21.55 27.42
CA SER A 131 22.56 -22.65 26.60
C SER A 131 23.63 -23.29 25.70
N HIS A 132 23.37 -24.49 25.19
CA HIS A 132 24.16 -25.06 24.09
C HIS A 132 23.67 -24.45 22.77
N HIS A 133 24.34 -23.41 22.30
CA HIS A 133 23.97 -22.66 21.09
C HIS A 133 24.92 -22.96 19.92
N TYR A 134 24.82 -24.17 19.35
CA TYR A 134 25.62 -24.57 18.18
C TYR A 134 25.18 -23.79 16.92
N GLY A 135 26.15 -23.15 16.24
CA GLY A 135 25.86 -22.40 15.00
C GLY A 135 25.33 -20.98 15.22
N VAL A 136 25.21 -20.55 16.47
CA VAL A 136 24.83 -19.18 16.88
C VAL A 136 25.98 -18.62 17.70
N ARG A 137 26.37 -17.38 17.48
CA ARG A 137 27.45 -16.71 18.22
C ARG A 137 26.88 -15.91 19.38
N TYR A 138 25.86 -15.11 19.10
CA TYR A 138 25.09 -14.36 20.10
C TYR A 138 23.75 -13.90 19.51
N ILE A 139 22.88 -13.41 20.40
CA ILE A 139 21.77 -12.53 20.05
C ILE A 139 21.92 -11.23 20.83
N GLN A 140 21.54 -10.11 20.23
CA GLN A 140 21.58 -8.79 20.88
C GLN A 140 20.47 -7.88 20.34
N GLY A 141 20.34 -6.68 20.91
CA GLY A 141 19.28 -5.74 20.58
C GLY A 141 18.14 -5.73 21.61
N GLU A 142 17.23 -4.76 21.47
CA GLU A 142 16.17 -4.52 22.45
C GLU A 142 15.24 -5.73 22.57
N GLY A 143 14.92 -6.37 21.44
CA GLY A 143 13.95 -7.46 21.38
C GLY A 143 14.35 -8.71 22.20
N CYS A 144 15.62 -8.86 22.58
CA CYS A 144 16.11 -10.00 23.36
C CYS A 144 16.60 -9.64 24.77
N ARG A 145 16.65 -8.34 25.11
CA ARG A 145 17.28 -7.83 26.33
C ARG A 145 16.48 -8.17 27.58
N ASP A 146 15.16 -8.05 27.50
CA ASP A 146 14.26 -8.27 28.63
C ASP A 146 13.51 -9.62 28.51
N ILE A 147 12.60 -9.86 29.46
CA ILE A 147 11.73 -11.04 29.48
C ILE A 147 10.83 -11.08 28.23
N TYR A 148 10.51 -9.93 27.67
CA TYR A 148 9.56 -9.75 26.59
C TYR A 148 10.21 -9.15 25.35
N TRP A 149 9.67 -9.52 24.19
CA TRP A 149 9.90 -8.87 22.91
C TRP A 149 8.64 -8.08 22.55
N ASN A 150 8.73 -6.75 22.67
CA ASN A 150 7.62 -5.83 22.43
C ASN A 150 7.51 -5.45 20.95
N PRO A 151 6.32 -4.99 20.51
CA PRO A 151 6.13 -4.41 19.19
C PRO A 151 7.16 -3.32 18.86
N GLY A 152 7.74 -3.38 17.66
CA GLY A 152 8.71 -2.41 17.17
C GLY A 152 10.16 -2.64 17.64
N GLU A 153 10.40 -3.55 18.56
CA GLU A 153 11.77 -3.89 18.98
C GLU A 153 12.43 -4.84 17.97
N GLU A 154 13.72 -4.63 17.74
CA GLU A 154 14.55 -5.45 16.86
C GLU A 154 15.57 -6.28 17.66
N MET A 155 15.91 -7.45 17.14
CA MET A 155 17.04 -8.25 17.60
C MET A 155 17.95 -8.66 16.45
N GLU A 156 19.25 -8.68 16.71
CA GLU A 156 20.26 -9.25 15.84
C GLU A 156 20.57 -10.67 16.29
N VAL A 157 20.56 -11.61 15.35
CA VAL A 157 20.97 -13.00 15.54
C VAL A 157 22.25 -13.21 14.74
N ASP A 158 23.38 -13.29 15.43
CA ASP A 158 24.67 -13.57 14.79
C ASP A 158 24.87 -15.09 14.71
N LEU A 159 24.76 -15.64 13.51
CA LEU A 159 25.02 -17.05 13.24
C LEU A 159 26.49 -17.26 12.88
N SER A 160 26.96 -18.51 12.94
CA SER A 160 28.32 -18.83 12.48
C SER A 160 28.55 -18.32 11.06
N ASP A 161 29.73 -17.75 10.81
CA ASP A 161 30.10 -17.22 9.50
C ASP A 161 29.87 -18.27 8.40
N ARG A 162 29.44 -17.82 7.22
CA ARG A 162 29.07 -18.62 6.04
C ARG A 162 27.84 -19.51 6.22
N THR A 163 27.05 -19.30 7.29
CA THR A 163 25.72 -19.92 7.39
C THR A 163 24.86 -19.50 6.21
N PHE A 164 24.86 -18.20 5.92
CA PHE A 164 24.25 -17.59 4.74
C PHE A 164 25.29 -16.90 3.84
N SER A 165 24.96 -16.80 2.56
CA SER A 165 25.69 -16.06 1.54
C SER A 165 24.71 -15.18 0.74
N PRO A 166 25.19 -14.09 0.12
CA PRO A 166 24.36 -13.25 -0.73
C PRO A 166 23.66 -14.05 -1.85
N GLY A 167 22.38 -13.76 -2.08
CA GLY A 167 21.53 -14.41 -3.07
C GLY A 167 20.87 -15.71 -2.60
N GLU A 168 21.16 -16.18 -1.39
CA GLU A 168 20.50 -17.37 -0.84
C GLU A 168 19.09 -17.06 -0.33
N LYS A 169 18.16 -18.00 -0.50
CA LYS A 169 16.83 -17.89 0.10
C LYS A 169 16.91 -18.23 1.58
N VAL A 170 16.53 -17.29 2.43
CA VAL A 170 16.55 -17.44 3.88
C VAL A 170 15.13 -17.37 4.42
N THR A 171 14.74 -18.40 5.17
CA THR A 171 13.45 -18.44 5.87
C THR A 171 13.68 -18.55 7.36
N VAL A 172 12.98 -17.75 8.14
CA VAL A 172 12.90 -17.88 9.59
C VAL A 172 11.49 -18.31 9.99
N LYS A 173 11.41 -19.30 10.88
CA LYS A 173 10.17 -19.69 11.55
C LYS A 173 10.32 -19.41 13.04
N ILE A 174 9.45 -18.55 13.56
CA ILE A 174 9.35 -18.32 14.99
C ILE A 174 8.31 -19.27 15.55
N ILE A 175 8.68 -20.03 16.57
CA ILE A 175 7.91 -21.15 17.09
C ILE A 175 7.69 -20.94 18.59
N ASP A 176 6.44 -21.05 19.02
CA ASP A 176 6.10 -21.14 20.43
C ASP A 176 6.50 -22.52 20.97
N LYS A 177 7.34 -22.57 22.00
CA LYS A 177 7.89 -23.80 22.57
C LYS A 177 6.85 -24.63 23.31
N LYS A 178 5.83 -24.00 23.89
CA LYS A 178 4.76 -24.67 24.64
C LYS A 178 3.77 -25.35 23.71
N THR A 179 3.28 -24.62 22.71
CA THR A 179 2.27 -25.13 21.77
C THR A 179 2.87 -25.77 20.54
N ARG A 180 4.18 -25.60 20.29
CA ARG A 180 4.90 -26.04 19.08
C ARG A 180 4.33 -25.49 17.78
N LYS A 181 3.63 -24.36 17.84
CA LYS A 181 3.02 -23.72 16.67
C LYS A 181 4.00 -22.70 16.09
N VAL A 182 4.04 -22.63 14.77
CA VAL A 182 4.71 -21.52 14.07
C VAL A 182 3.84 -20.27 14.27
N ILE A 183 4.37 -19.27 14.96
CA ILE A 183 3.69 -17.99 15.19
C ILE A 183 3.97 -16.99 14.06
N SER A 184 5.12 -17.13 13.41
CA SER A 184 5.55 -16.29 12.30
C SER A 184 6.45 -17.09 11.37
N GLU A 185 6.30 -16.89 10.07
CA GLU A 185 7.18 -17.43 9.04
C GLU A 185 7.43 -16.33 8.01
N TYR A 186 8.70 -16.02 7.78
CA TYR A 186 9.08 -14.98 6.84
C TYR A 186 10.29 -15.39 6.02
N THR A 187 10.30 -15.02 4.74
CA THR A 187 11.32 -15.42 3.77
C THR A 187 11.83 -14.21 2.99
N VAL A 188 13.15 -14.12 2.84
CA VAL A 188 13.83 -13.09 2.03
C VAL A 188 14.94 -13.73 1.19
N ILE A 189 15.46 -12.96 0.24
CA ILE A 189 16.73 -13.26 -0.44
C ILE A 189 17.81 -12.44 0.26
N ALA A 190 18.86 -13.11 0.73
CA ALA A 190 19.97 -12.52 1.46
C ALA A 190 20.94 -11.73 0.57
#